data_AF-A0A2U9IEY0-F1
#
_entry.id   AF-A0A2U9IEY0-F1
#
_cell.length_a   1.000
_cell.length_b   1.000
_cell.length_c   1.000
_cell.angle_alpha   90.00
_cell.angle_beta   90.00
_cell.angle_gamma   90.00
#
_symmetry.space_group_name_H-M   'P 1'
#
loop_
_entity.id
_entity.type
_entity.pdbx_description
1 polymer ?
#
loop_
_entity_poly.entity_id
_entity_poly.type
_entity_poly.pdbx_seq_one_letter_code
_entity_poly.pdbx_strand_id
1 'polypeptide(L)'
;MLPFIQVDEDPDFDIIQEGNKINIYVDLRGKGLNIDNIQVKINSNSVYIIDQQSNSTVKTINLAANTNLQVSEVRKHNGTLLIILEKNN
;
A
#
# COMPACT_ATOMS: atom_id res chain seq x y z
N MET A 1 27.99 6.27 -21.91
CA MET A 1 26.68 5.79 -21.41
C MET A 1 26.79 5.75 -19.90
N LEU A 2 26.22 6.73 -19.20
CA LEU A 2 26.24 6.75 -17.74
C LEU A 2 25.25 5.69 -17.24
N PRO A 3 25.58 4.89 -16.21
CA PRO A 3 24.61 4.00 -15.59
C PRO A 3 23.50 4.88 -15.01
N PHE A 4 22.28 4.74 -15.52
CA PHE A 4 21.12 5.38 -14.95
C PHE A 4 20.78 4.58 -13.69
N ILE A 5 21.26 5.05 -12.54
CA ILE A 5 20.82 4.49 -11.26
C ILE A 5 19.46 5.15 -11.01
N GLN A 6 18.38 4.42 -11.27
CA GLN A 6 17.06 4.80 -10.78
C GLN A 6 16.99 4.46 -9.30
N VAL A 7 16.98 5.50 -8.46
CA VAL A 7 16.62 5.32 -7.06
C VAL A 7 15.10 5.37 -7.03
N ASP A 8 14.46 4.20 -6.87
CA ASP A 8 13.03 4.15 -6.66
C ASP A 8 12.72 4.79 -5.31
N GLU A 9 12.12 5.98 -5.36
CA GLU A 9 11.69 6.70 -4.17
C GLU A 9 10.52 5.96 -3.51
N ASP A 10 10.67 5.70 -2.21
CA ASP A 10 9.64 5.11 -1.35
C ASP A 10 8.31 5.91 -1.44
N PRO A 11 7.16 5.29 -1.76
CA PRO A 11 5.89 5.99 -1.88
C PRO A 11 5.43 6.67 -0.58
N ASP A 12 4.91 7.90 -0.69
CA ASP A 12 4.28 8.59 0.43
C ASP A 12 2.94 7.97 0.79
N PHE A 13 2.57 8.04 2.07
CA PHE A 13 1.29 7.54 2.55
C PHE A 13 0.75 8.33 3.74
N ASP A 14 -0.57 8.34 3.87
CA ASP A 14 -1.31 8.88 5.01
C ASP A 14 -2.24 7.81 5.60
N ILE A 15 -2.46 7.88 6.91
CA ILE A 15 -3.37 6.98 7.63
C ILE A 15 -4.44 7.81 8.35
N ILE A 16 -5.70 7.49 8.09
CA ILE A 16 -6.85 8.11 8.75
C ILE A 16 -7.67 7.00 9.40
N GLN A 17 -7.92 7.12 10.71
CA GLN A 17 -8.78 6.20 11.45
C GLN A 17 -10.19 6.79 11.61
N GLU A 18 -11.20 6.07 11.15
CA GLU A 18 -12.61 6.45 11.23
C GLU A 18 -13.41 5.33 11.92
N GLY A 19 -13.62 5.47 13.23
CA GLY A 19 -14.27 4.44 14.04
C GLY A 19 -13.48 3.11 14.01
N ASN A 20 -14.10 2.07 13.43
CA ASN A 20 -13.50 0.73 13.29
C ASN A 20 -12.75 0.53 11.97
N LYS A 21 -12.71 1.55 11.10
CA LYS A 21 -12.02 1.52 9.82
C LYS A 21 -10.69 2.27 9.90
N ILE A 22 -9.70 1.76 9.17
CA ILE A 22 -8.44 2.46 8.91
C ILE A 22 -8.34 2.63 7.41
N ASN A 23 -8.32 3.88 6.96
CA ASN A 23 -8.12 4.26 5.58
C ASN A 23 -6.65 4.62 5.39
N ILE A 24 -5.97 3.92 4.48
CA ILE A 24 -4.58 4.17 4.13
C ILE A 24 -4.55 4.66 2.69
N TYR A 25 -4.03 5.87 2.48
CA TYR A 25 -3.86 6.48 1.17
C TYR A 25 -2.39 6.39 0.80
N VAL A 26 -2.09 5.86 -0.38
CA VAL A 26 -0.71 5.72 -0.87
C VAL A 26 -0.58 6.33 -2.25
N ASP A 27 0.38 7.23 -2.40
CA ASP A 27 0.66 7.89 -3.68
C ASP A 27 1.70 7.11 -4.50
N LEU A 28 1.24 6.51 -5.59
CA LEU A 28 2.08 5.76 -6.52
C LEU A 28 2.34 6.53 -7.83
N ARG A 29 1.91 7.81 -7.92
CA ARG A 29 2.11 8.63 -9.12
C ARG A 29 3.60 8.86 -9.38
N GLY A 30 3.98 8.79 -10.65
CA GLY A 30 5.36 9.01 -11.08
C GLY A 30 6.32 7.85 -10.75
N LYS A 31 5.87 6.78 -10.10
CA LYS A 31 6.72 5.64 -9.70
C LYS A 31 6.93 4.60 -10.80
N GLY A 32 6.42 4.83 -12.02
CA GLY A 32 6.55 3.88 -13.14
C GLY A 32 5.81 2.55 -12.94
N LEU A 33 4.88 2.48 -11.98
CA LEU A 33 4.11 1.28 -11.67
C LEU A 33 2.82 1.22 -12.49
N ASN A 34 2.46 0.03 -12.94
CA ASN A 34 1.11 -0.24 -13.43
C ASN A 34 0.21 -0.55 -12.23
N ILE A 35 -0.74 0.35 -11.93
CA ILE A 35 -1.59 0.22 -10.75
C ILE A 35 -2.48 -1.03 -10.78
N ASP A 36 -2.82 -1.53 -11.97
CA ASP A 36 -3.63 -2.73 -12.12
C ASP A 36 -2.90 -3.99 -11.63
N ASN A 37 -1.56 -4.00 -11.71
CA ASN A 37 -0.69 -5.07 -11.22
C ASN A 37 -0.40 -4.98 -9.72
N ILE A 38 -0.89 -3.94 -9.03
CA ILE A 38 -0.67 -3.77 -7.60
C ILE A 38 -1.60 -4.69 -6.80
N GLN A 39 -1.00 -5.46 -5.91
CA GLN A 39 -1.66 -6.29 -4.91
C GLN A 39 -1.40 -5.75 -3.51
N VAL A 40 -2.41 -5.81 -2.66
CA VAL A 40 -2.29 -5.51 -1.23
C VAL A 40 -2.38 -6.81 -0.44
N LYS A 41 -1.45 -6.99 0.49
CA LYS A 41 -1.49 -8.07 1.49
C LYS A 41 -1.38 -7.46 2.88
N ILE A 42 -1.97 -8.13 3.86
CA ILE A 42 -1.89 -7.74 5.28
C ILE A 42 -1.46 -8.93 6.12
N ASN A 43 -0.68 -8.69 7.15
CA ASN A 43 -0.48 -9.61 8.27
C ASN A 43 -0.91 -8.93 9.58
N SER A 44 -0.58 -9.53 10.73
CA SER A 44 -1.03 -9.05 12.05
C SER A 44 -0.70 -7.59 12.38
N ASN A 45 0.29 -6.97 11.74
CA ASN A 45 0.70 -5.60 12.04
C ASN A 45 1.24 -4.83 10.83
N SER A 46 1.17 -5.35 9.62
CA SER A 46 1.80 -4.73 8.45
C SER A 46 0.96 -4.88 7.21
N VAL A 47 0.90 -3.80 6.42
CA VAL A 47 0.34 -3.78 5.07
C VAL A 47 1.48 -3.77 4.06
N TYR A 48 1.41 -4.68 3.10
CA TYR A 48 2.37 -4.82 2.01
C TYR A 48 1.69 -4.45 0.70
N ILE A 49 2.32 -3.55 -0.04
CA ILE A 49 1.93 -3.18 -1.40
C ILE A 49 2.96 -3.83 -2.33
N ILE A 50 2.49 -4.70 -3.21
CA ILE A 50 3.33 -5.57 -4.03
C ILE A 50 3.00 -5.31 -5.49
N ASP A 51 4.02 -5.07 -6.31
CA ASP A 51 3.87 -5.14 -7.76
C ASP A 51 3.95 -6.60 -8.20
N GLN A 52 2.84 -7.14 -8.71
CA GLN A 52 2.76 -8.54 -9.12
C GLN A 52 3.59 -8.84 -10.38
N GLN A 53 3.90 -7.83 -11.20
CA GLN A 53 4.69 -8.03 -12.41
C GLN A 53 6.15 -8.32 -12.08
N SER A 54 6.76 -7.53 -11.20
CA SER A 54 8.14 -7.73 -10.75
C SER A 54 8.26 -8.63 -9.51
N ASN A 55 7.14 -8.95 -8.85
CA ASN A 55 7.08 -9.62 -7.55
C ASN A 55 7.89 -8.88 -6.47
N SER A 56 7.95 -7.55 -6.56
CA SER A 56 8.68 -6.69 -5.64
C SER A 56 7.74 -6.01 -4.65
N THR A 57 8.24 -5.75 -3.43
CA THR A 57 7.51 -4.94 -2.45
C THR A 57 7.75 -3.48 -2.76
N VAL A 58 6.68 -2.78 -3.13
CA VAL A 58 6.66 -1.35 -3.41
C VAL A 58 6.68 -0.54 -2.12
N LYS A 59 5.91 -0.97 -1.12
CA LYS A 59 5.81 -0.29 0.18
C LYS A 59 5.44 -1.27 1.29
N THR A 60 6.02 -1.07 2.47
CA THR A 60 5.55 -1.70 3.71
C THR A 60 5.09 -0.62 4.69
N ILE A 61 3.90 -0.77 5.24
CA ILE A 61 3.32 0.14 6.22
C ILE A 61 3.08 -0.64 7.51
N ASN A 62 3.83 -0.30 8.56
CA ASN A 62 3.66 -0.91 9.88
C ASN A 62 2.51 -0.22 10.62
N LEU A 63 1.59 -1.02 11.13
CA LEU A 63 0.48 -0.64 11.98
C LEU A 63 0.84 -0.90 13.45
N ALA A 64 0.16 -0.21 14.37
CA ALA A 64 0.33 -0.48 15.79
C ALA A 64 -0.03 -1.95 16.11
N ALA A 65 0.76 -2.60 16.96
CA ALA A 65 0.59 -4.02 17.27
C ALA A 65 -0.80 -4.33 17.88
N ASN A 66 -1.34 -5.51 17.55
CA ASN A 66 -2.60 -6.10 18.05
C ASN A 66 -3.91 -5.62 17.41
N THR A 67 -3.86 -5.08 16.20
CA THR A 67 -5.07 -4.80 15.42
C THR A 67 -5.39 -6.04 14.56
N ASN A 68 -6.28 -6.91 15.03
CA ASN A 68 -6.84 -8.01 14.23
C ASN A 68 -7.62 -7.41 13.04
N LEU A 69 -6.93 -7.04 11.98
CA LEU A 69 -7.47 -6.32 10.83
C LEU A 69 -7.50 -7.21 9.60
N GLN A 70 -8.46 -6.96 8.73
CA GLN A 70 -8.50 -7.49 7.38
C GLN A 70 -8.67 -6.37 6.36
N VAL A 71 -8.21 -6.62 5.14
CA VAL A 71 -8.50 -5.73 4.01
C VAL A 71 -9.97 -5.91 3.64
N SER A 72 -10.77 -4.88 3.88
CA SER A 72 -12.17 -4.83 3.49
C SER A 72 -12.35 -4.40 2.04
N GLU A 73 -11.52 -3.46 1.59
CA GLU A 73 -11.60 -2.88 0.26
C GLU A 73 -10.25 -2.31 -0.19
N VAL A 74 -9.99 -2.38 -1.49
CA VAL A 74 -8.87 -1.70 -2.15
C VAL A 74 -9.41 -0.95 -3.35
N ARG A 75 -9.23 0.38 -3.39
CA ARG A 75 -9.60 1.22 -4.53
C ARG A 75 -8.35 1.79 -5.19
N LYS A 76 -8.36 1.82 -6.52
CA LYS A 76 -7.28 2.34 -7.36
C LYS A 76 -7.83 3.51 -8.16
N HIS A 77 -7.25 4.70 -8.05
CA HIS A 77 -7.72 5.86 -8.80
C HIS A 77 -6.58 6.86 -9.06
N ASN A 78 -6.35 7.21 -10.33
CA ASN A 78 -5.38 8.24 -10.76
C ASN A 78 -3.96 8.11 -10.14
N GLY A 79 -3.46 6.87 -10.00
CA GLY A 79 -2.15 6.61 -9.41
C GLY A 79 -2.13 6.63 -7.88
N THR A 80 -3.28 6.75 -7.22
CA THR A 80 -3.42 6.62 -5.76
C THR A 80 -4.11 5.31 -5.41
N LEU A 81 -3.64 4.68 -4.34
CA LEU A 81 -4.22 3.49 -3.76
C LEU A 81 -4.91 3.87 -2.44
N LEU A 82 -6.18 3.53 -2.29
CA LEU A 82 -6.88 3.56 -1.01
C LEU A 82 -7.05 2.13 -0.53
N ILE A 83 -6.52 1.83 0.66
CA ILE A 83 -6.66 0.55 1.34
C ILE A 83 -7.53 0.77 2.57
N ILE A 84 -8.67 0.09 2.63
CA ILE A 84 -9.59 0.17 3.78
C ILE A 84 -9.44 -1.10 4.58
N LEU A 85 -8.98 -0.96 5.81
CA LEU A 85 -8.88 -2.04 6.78
C LEU A 85 -10.01 -1.94 7.79
N GLU A 86 -10.53 -3.09 8.20
CA GLU A 86 -11.55 -3.18 9.25
C GLU A 86 -11.13 -4.22 10.28
N LYS A 87 -11.53 -4.01 11.53
CA LYS A 87 -11.33 -5.04 12.57
C LYS A 87 -12.12 -6.30 12.20
N ASN A 88 -11.44 -7.44 12.24
CA ASN A 88 -12.09 -8.74 12.30
C ASN A 88 -12.90 -8.80 13.60
N ASN A 89 -14.18 -9.14 13.46
CA ASN A 89 -15.06 -9.46 14.59
C ASN A 89 -14.68 -10.80 15.21
#